data_AF-A0A139N7D4-F1
#
_entry.id   AF-A0A139N7D4-F1
#
_cell.length_a   1.000
_cell.length_b   1.000
_cell.length_c   1.000
_cell.angle_alpha   90.00
_cell.angle_beta   90.00
_cell.angle_gamma   90.00
#
_symmetry.space_group_name_H-M   'P 1'
#
loop_
_entity.id
_entity.type
_entity.pdbx_description
1 polymer ?
#
loop_
_entity_poly.entity_id
_entity_poly.type
_entity_poly.pdbx_seq_one_letter_code
_entity_poly.pdbx_strand_id
1 'polypeptide(L)'
;MDETSALYTYSLLTLPHKKEVDQLTSRLLERQRKVSSLTAYKVLSVELAAGLGHSYYDNETDYETVYFDQDIQHDFASWVSGDSMEPKYPNGSVALMKQTGFDYDGAVYALMWNGKTYIKKVYREAEGLRLESINPDYEDLFAPYEDQPTIVGIVVGHFLPIEV
;
A
#
# COMPACT_ATOMS: atom_id res chain seq x y z
N MET A 1 46.82 -18.30 14.80
CA MET A 1 45.45 -17.96 15.21
C MET A 1 45.14 -16.64 14.51
N ASP A 2 43.98 -16.51 13.86
CA ASP A 2 43.66 -15.28 13.14
C ASP A 2 43.31 -14.18 14.14
N GLU A 3 44.25 -13.25 14.34
CA GLU A 3 44.12 -12.15 15.29
C GLU A 3 43.05 -11.12 14.88
N THR A 4 42.50 -11.25 13.68
CA THR A 4 41.40 -10.41 13.18
C THR A 4 40.03 -11.07 13.31
N SER A 5 39.98 -12.35 13.71
CA SER A 5 38.73 -13.08 13.90
C SER A 5 37.87 -12.43 14.98
N ALA A 6 36.57 -12.30 14.72
CA ALA A 6 35.60 -11.78 15.67
C ALA A 6 35.58 -12.58 16.99
N LEU A 7 35.80 -13.90 16.94
CA LEU A 7 35.89 -14.75 18.14
C LEU A 7 37.10 -14.38 19.01
N TYR A 8 38.24 -14.06 18.38
CA TYR A 8 39.45 -13.68 19.09
C TYR A 8 39.35 -12.25 19.64
N THR A 9 39.01 -11.27 18.80
CA THR A 9 38.94 -9.86 19.19
C THR A 9 37.85 -9.61 20.23
N TYR A 10 36.68 -10.25 20.10
CA TYR A 10 35.60 -10.15 21.09
C TYR A 10 36.05 -10.66 22.47
N SER A 11 36.84 -11.74 22.52
CA SER A 11 37.33 -12.30 23.79
C SER A 11 38.16 -11.29 24.60
N LEU A 12 38.91 -10.42 23.91
CA LEU A 12 39.80 -9.40 24.48
C LEU A 12 39.05 -8.14 24.95
N LEU A 13 37.78 -7.96 24.59
CA LEU A 13 36.99 -6.80 25.00
C LEU A 13 36.67 -6.81 26.50
N THR A 14 36.55 -5.59 27.06
CA THR A 14 36.00 -5.38 28.41
C THR A 14 34.50 -5.70 28.45
N LEU A 15 33.97 -5.98 29.64
CA LEU A 15 32.55 -6.33 29.80
C LEU A 15 31.58 -5.27 29.23
N PRO A 16 31.80 -3.95 29.43
CA PRO A 16 30.94 -2.92 28.83
C PRO A 16 30.95 -2.96 27.30
N HIS A 17 32.13 -3.08 26.68
CA HIS A 17 32.23 -3.13 25.21
C HIS A 17 31.67 -4.42 24.62
N LYS A 18 31.79 -5.56 25.33
CA LYS A 18 31.10 -6.81 24.94
C LYS A 18 29.59 -6.61 24.85
N LYS A 19 29.01 -5.94 25.85
CA LYS A 19 27.57 -5.63 25.88
C LYS A 19 27.14 -4.73 24.71
N GLU A 20 27.96 -3.74 24.35
CA GLU A 20 27.70 -2.89 23.18
C GLU A 20 27.71 -3.69 21.87
N VAL A 21 28.69 -4.58 21.70
CA VAL A 21 28.76 -5.47 20.54
C VAL A 21 27.53 -6.38 20.48
N ASP A 22 27.14 -7.01 21.60
CA ASP A 22 25.97 -7.90 21.65
C ASP A 22 24.67 -7.16 21.26
N GLN A 23 24.51 -5.92 21.74
CA GLN A 23 23.37 -5.07 21.39
C GLN A 23 23.36 -4.70 19.91
N LEU A 24 24.51 -4.33 19.35
CA LEU A 24 24.64 -4.03 17.94
C LEU A 24 24.35 -5.27 17.08
N THR A 25 24.94 -6.42 17.42
CA THR A 25 24.70 -7.69 16.73
C THR A 25 23.23 -8.08 16.77
N SER A 26 22.58 -7.97 17.93
CA SER A 26 21.14 -8.26 18.06
C SER A 26 20.30 -7.34 17.16
N ARG A 27 20.60 -6.03 17.17
CA ARG A 27 19.92 -5.04 16.32
C ARG A 27 20.12 -5.30 14.82
N LEU A 28 21.34 -5.66 14.41
CA LEU A 28 21.64 -5.99 13.02
C LEU A 28 20.94 -7.27 12.57
N LEU A 29 20.90 -8.31 13.43
CA LEU A 29 20.18 -9.55 13.16
C LEU A 29 18.67 -9.33 13.08
N GLU A 30 18.08 -8.52 13.95
CA GLU A 30 16.67 -8.14 13.87
C GLU A 30 16.34 -7.43 12.55
N ARG A 31 17.17 -6.46 12.15
CA ARG A 31 17.03 -5.78 10.86
C ARG A 31 17.11 -6.76 9.69
N GLN A 32 18.10 -7.65 9.69
CA GLN A 32 18.26 -8.65 8.62
C GLN A 32 17.06 -9.60 8.56
N ARG A 33 16.57 -10.06 9.71
CA ARG A 33 15.39 -10.93 9.78
C ARG A 33 14.14 -10.25 9.24
N LYS A 34 13.96 -8.96 9.54
CA LYS A 34 12.85 -8.15 9.04
C LYS A 34 12.87 -8.02 7.52
N VAL A 35 14.05 -7.84 6.93
CA VAL A 35 14.23 -7.81 5.47
C VAL A 35 13.96 -9.18 4.84
N SER A 36 14.38 -10.27 5.48
CA SER A 36 14.14 -11.64 4.98
C SER A 36 12.70 -12.13 5.12
N SER A 37 11.82 -11.37 5.78
CA SER A 37 10.39 -11.67 5.93
C SER A 37 9.49 -10.72 5.13
N LEU A 38 10.06 -9.90 4.25
CA LEU A 38 9.27 -8.99 3.44
C LEU A 38 8.53 -9.73 2.34
N THR A 39 7.26 -9.40 2.19
CA THR A 39 6.42 -9.84 1.08
C THR A 39 6.54 -8.83 -0.04
N ALA A 40 6.79 -9.31 -1.27
CA ALA A 40 6.83 -8.49 -2.47
C ALA A 40 5.40 -8.28 -3.01
N TYR A 41 5.07 -7.04 -3.31
CA TYR A 41 3.79 -6.63 -3.87
C TYR A 41 4.01 -6.03 -5.26
N LYS A 42 3.20 -6.46 -6.23
CA LYS A 42 3.13 -5.82 -7.55
C LYS A 42 2.12 -4.68 -7.49
N VAL A 43 2.60 -3.46 -7.66
CA VAL A 43 1.79 -2.24 -7.61
C VAL A 43 1.75 -1.64 -9.00
N LEU A 44 0.56 -1.27 -9.46
CA LEU A 44 0.38 -0.60 -10.75
C LEU A 44 1.17 0.72 -10.76
N SER A 45 2.11 0.86 -11.69
CA SER A 45 3.00 2.03 -11.81
C SER A 45 2.28 3.28 -12.29
N VAL A 46 1.23 3.08 -13.08
CA VAL A 46 0.34 4.17 -13.50
C VAL A 46 -0.71 4.31 -12.39
N GLU A 47 -0.99 5.55 -11.97
CA GLU A 47 -2.27 5.84 -11.33
C GLU A 47 -3.34 5.13 -12.15
N LEU A 48 -4.42 4.61 -11.56
CA LEU A 48 -5.52 3.96 -12.29
C LEU A 48 -6.18 4.87 -13.37
N ALA A 49 -5.61 6.05 -13.60
CA ALA A 49 -5.79 7.03 -14.64
C ALA A 49 -5.98 6.45 -16.05
N ALA A 50 -6.97 7.06 -16.70
CA ALA A 50 -7.32 6.96 -18.09
C ALA A 50 -8.02 5.65 -18.46
N GLY A 51 -9.35 5.69 -18.33
CA GLY A 51 -10.26 4.69 -18.84
C GLY A 51 -9.96 4.32 -20.29
N LEU A 52 -9.35 3.17 -20.45
CA LEU A 52 -9.40 2.35 -21.65
C LEU A 52 -9.40 0.93 -21.12
N GLY A 53 -10.24 0.08 -21.71
CA GLY A 53 -10.35 -1.34 -21.38
C GLY A 53 -9.07 -2.12 -21.71
N HIS A 54 -7.94 -1.77 -21.11
CA HIS A 54 -6.88 -2.72 -20.89
C HIS A 54 -7.48 -3.76 -19.95
N SER A 55 -7.73 -4.94 -20.49
CA SER A 55 -7.86 -6.12 -19.66
C SER A 55 -6.69 -6.09 -18.69
N TYR A 56 -6.94 -6.18 -17.39
CA TYR A 56 -5.94 -6.22 -16.31
C TYR A 56 -4.82 -7.29 -16.51
N TYR A 57 -4.92 -8.08 -17.57
CA TYR A 57 -4.04 -9.13 -18.05
C TYR A 57 -3.19 -8.74 -19.29
N ASP A 58 -3.19 -7.48 -19.70
CA ASP A 58 -2.40 -7.06 -20.85
C ASP A 58 -0.91 -6.92 -20.48
N ASN A 59 -0.04 -7.45 -21.33
CA ASN A 59 1.40 -7.59 -21.09
C ASN A 59 2.16 -6.24 -21.13
N GLU A 60 1.44 -5.14 -21.31
CA GLU A 60 1.95 -3.76 -21.40
C GLU A 60 1.69 -2.94 -20.12
N THR A 61 1.08 -3.54 -19.10
CA THR A 61 0.84 -2.84 -17.83
C THR A 61 2.14 -2.77 -17.03
N ASP A 62 2.67 -1.57 -16.81
CA ASP A 62 3.84 -1.36 -15.96
C ASP A 62 3.48 -1.57 -14.49
N TYR A 63 4.25 -2.44 -13.84
CA TYR A 63 4.16 -2.70 -12.40
C TYR A 63 5.50 -2.41 -11.74
N GLU A 64 5.43 -1.79 -10.57
CA GLU A 64 6.53 -1.68 -9.62
C GLU A 64 6.45 -2.77 -8.58
N THR A 65 7.61 -3.26 -8.14
CA THR A 65 7.68 -4.18 -6.99
C THR A 65 8.07 -3.40 -5.76
N VAL A 66 7.19 -3.41 -4.76
CA VAL A 66 7.43 -2.81 -3.45
C VAL A 66 7.33 -3.88 -2.36
N TYR A 67 7.76 -3.55 -1.15
CA TYR A 67 7.88 -4.52 -0.07
C TYR A 67 7.11 -4.09 1.17
N PHE A 68 6.50 -5.06 1.85
CA PHE A 68 5.82 -4.88 3.14
C PHE A 68 6.05 -6.07 4.07
N ASP A 69 5.89 -5.89 5.38
CA ASP A 69 6.21 -6.91 6.39
C ASP A 69 5.05 -7.88 6.69
N GLN A 70 3.93 -7.74 5.99
CA GLN A 70 2.77 -8.62 6.07
C GLN A 70 2.32 -9.05 4.68
N ASP A 71 1.75 -10.26 4.59
CA ASP A 71 1.04 -10.76 3.41
C ASP A 71 -0.46 -10.57 3.62
N ILE A 72 -1.05 -9.67 2.86
CA ILE A 72 -2.47 -9.34 2.89
C ILE A 72 -3.07 -9.78 1.57
N GLN A 73 -4.07 -10.66 1.63
CA GLN A 73 -4.74 -11.19 0.44
C GLN A 73 -5.47 -10.10 -0.34
N HIS A 74 -5.11 -9.93 -1.62
CA HIS A 74 -5.62 -8.92 -2.54
C HIS A 74 -5.55 -9.44 -3.97
N ASP A 75 -6.27 -8.78 -4.88
CA ASP A 75 -6.25 -9.10 -6.31
C ASP A 75 -5.32 -8.13 -7.08
N PHE A 76 -5.29 -6.86 -6.68
CA PHE A 76 -4.41 -5.84 -7.26
C PHE A 76 -4.08 -4.73 -6.25
N ALA A 77 -3.01 -3.98 -6.55
CA ALA A 77 -2.52 -2.90 -5.71
C ALA A 77 -2.20 -1.66 -6.57
N SER A 78 -2.40 -0.47 -6.01
CA SER A 78 -2.11 0.80 -6.67
C SER A 78 -1.74 1.86 -5.64
N TRP A 79 -0.98 2.86 -6.08
CA TRP A 79 -0.60 3.99 -5.25
C TRP A 79 -1.81 4.87 -4.91
N VAL A 80 -1.81 5.38 -3.68
CA VAL A 80 -2.73 6.42 -3.22
C VAL A 80 -2.10 7.77 -3.51
N SER A 81 -2.83 8.61 -4.24
CA SER A 81 -2.42 9.96 -4.65
C SER A 81 -3.36 11.00 -4.04
N GLY A 82 -2.78 12.05 -3.46
CA GLY A 82 -3.48 13.07 -2.70
C GLY A 82 -3.77 12.70 -1.24
N ASP A 83 -4.27 13.68 -0.50
CA ASP A 83 -4.49 13.63 0.96
C ASP A 83 -5.98 13.52 1.34
N SER A 84 -6.87 13.40 0.37
CA SER A 84 -8.33 13.37 0.63
C SER A 84 -8.80 12.16 1.44
N MET A 85 -7.97 11.12 1.56
CA MET A 85 -8.25 9.92 2.35
C MET A 85 -7.36 9.80 3.58
N GLU A 86 -6.63 10.86 3.92
CA GLU A 86 -5.87 10.96 5.15
C GLU A 86 -6.77 11.10 6.39
N PRO A 87 -6.29 10.67 7.57
CA PRO A 87 -4.97 10.06 7.82
C PRO A 87 -4.93 8.55 7.52
N LYS A 88 -6.06 7.94 7.16
CA LYS A 88 -6.15 6.47 7.04
C LYS A 88 -5.43 5.94 5.80
N TYR A 89 -5.45 6.66 4.69
CA TYR A 89 -4.74 6.31 3.47
C TYR A 89 -3.81 7.47 3.11
N PRO A 90 -2.57 7.48 3.64
CA PRO A 90 -1.61 8.54 3.37
C PRO A 90 -1.28 8.67 1.89
N ASN A 91 -1.01 9.89 1.44
CA ASN A 91 -0.42 10.11 0.12
C ASN A 91 0.89 9.30 -0.03
N GLY A 92 1.05 8.60 -1.15
CA GLY A 92 2.19 7.72 -1.39
C GLY A 92 2.13 6.37 -0.66
N SER A 93 1.01 6.04 -0.01
CA SER A 93 0.75 4.67 0.43
C SER A 93 0.26 3.78 -0.71
N VAL A 94 0.30 2.47 -0.52
CA VAL A 94 -0.27 1.48 -1.43
C VAL A 94 -1.62 1.04 -0.90
N ALA A 95 -2.67 1.13 -1.71
CA ALA A 95 -3.95 0.52 -1.43
C ALA A 95 -3.99 -0.90 -1.99
N LEU A 96 -4.59 -1.82 -1.23
CA LEU A 96 -4.80 -3.21 -1.61
C LEU A 96 -6.28 -3.44 -1.88
N MET A 97 -6.62 -3.98 -3.05
CA MET A 97 -8.00 -4.10 -3.51
C MET A 97 -8.36 -5.54 -3.86
N LYS A 98 -9.61 -5.90 -3.58
CA LYS A 98 -10.25 -7.08 -4.18
C LYS A 98 -11.14 -6.64 -5.34
N GLN A 99 -11.05 -7.33 -6.47
CA GLN A 99 -11.84 -7.09 -7.66
C GLN A 99 -13.27 -7.59 -7.47
N THR A 100 -14.02 -6.86 -6.67
CA THR A 100 -15.43 -7.10 -6.42
C THR A 100 -16.24 -5.95 -6.97
N GLY A 101 -17.52 -6.20 -7.26
CA GLY A 101 -18.48 -5.13 -7.46
C GLY A 101 -18.71 -4.33 -6.16
N PHE A 102 -19.77 -3.53 -6.17
CA PHE A 102 -20.23 -2.83 -4.98
C PHE A 102 -20.72 -3.84 -3.92
N ASP A 103 -20.18 -3.76 -2.71
CA ASP A 103 -20.54 -4.65 -1.59
C ASP A 103 -21.58 -3.97 -0.69
N TYR A 104 -21.16 -3.00 0.11
CA TYR A 104 -22.01 -2.20 1.00
C TYR A 104 -21.58 -0.73 1.10
N ASP A 105 -22.52 0.11 1.54
CA ASP A 105 -22.35 1.56 1.65
C ASP A 105 -21.38 1.94 2.78
N GLY A 106 -20.58 2.98 2.55
CA GLY A 106 -19.59 3.49 3.50
C GLY A 106 -18.27 2.72 3.53
N ALA A 107 -18.14 1.63 2.76
CA ALA A 107 -16.84 1.02 2.51
C ALA A 107 -15.98 1.90 1.57
N VAL A 108 -14.67 1.68 1.61
CA VAL A 108 -13.73 2.39 0.74
C VAL A 108 -13.55 1.58 -0.53
N TYR A 109 -13.76 2.23 -1.68
CA TYR A 109 -13.61 1.61 -3.00
C TYR A 109 -12.63 2.40 -3.84
N ALA A 110 -11.95 1.68 -4.73
CA ALA A 110 -11.42 2.26 -5.95
C ALA A 110 -12.55 2.32 -6.99
N LEU A 111 -12.73 3.47 -7.62
CA LEU A 111 -13.71 3.66 -8.68
C LEU A 111 -13.20 4.56 -9.79
N MET A 112 -13.75 4.41 -10.98
CA MET A 112 -13.52 5.26 -12.13
C MET A 112 -14.77 6.08 -12.43
N TRP A 113 -14.61 7.37 -12.61
CA TRP A 113 -15.68 8.30 -12.97
C TRP A 113 -15.10 9.46 -13.78
N ASN A 114 -15.74 9.81 -14.91
CA ASN A 114 -15.29 10.88 -15.82
C ASN A 114 -13.81 10.79 -16.23
N GLY A 115 -13.35 9.57 -16.54
CA GLY A 115 -11.97 9.30 -16.97
C GLY A 115 -10.90 9.42 -15.87
N LYS A 116 -11.32 9.72 -14.63
CA LYS A 116 -10.48 9.82 -13.46
C LYS A 116 -10.75 8.67 -12.50
N THR A 117 -9.78 8.38 -11.66
CA THR A 117 -9.90 7.35 -10.64
C THR A 117 -9.81 7.92 -9.25
N TYR A 118 -10.58 7.31 -8.37
CA TYR A 118 -10.79 7.78 -7.01
C TYR A 118 -10.67 6.61 -6.05
N ILE A 119 -10.12 6.89 -4.87
CA ILE A 119 -10.28 6.09 -3.68
C ILE A 119 -11.13 6.89 -2.69
N LYS A 120 -12.35 6.43 -2.41
CA LYS A 120 -13.33 7.17 -1.59
C LYS A 120 -14.18 6.21 -0.78
N LYS A 121 -14.77 6.70 0.31
CA LYS A 121 -15.93 6.03 0.87
C LYS A 121 -17.10 6.22 -0.07
N VAL A 122 -17.77 5.13 -0.44
CA VAL A 122 -18.86 5.20 -1.44
C VAL A 122 -20.18 4.83 -0.80
N TYR A 123 -21.19 5.66 -1.04
CA TYR A 123 -22.57 5.42 -0.65
C TYR A 123 -23.45 5.45 -1.89
N ARG A 124 -24.33 4.46 -2.04
CA ARG A 124 -25.38 4.52 -3.07
C ARG A 124 -26.46 5.47 -2.62
N GLU A 125 -26.86 6.34 -3.53
CA GLU A 125 -28.00 7.23 -3.39
C GLU A 125 -28.93 7.04 -4.59
N ALA A 126 -30.11 7.68 -4.58
CA ALA A 126 -31.13 7.42 -5.60
C ALA A 126 -30.65 7.74 -7.03
N GLU A 127 -29.88 8.82 -7.21
CA GLU A 127 -29.49 9.35 -8.51
C GLU A 127 -28.00 9.11 -8.85
N GLY A 128 -27.25 8.46 -7.94
CA GLY A 128 -25.81 8.29 -8.13
C GLY A 128 -25.07 7.75 -6.92
N LEU A 129 -23.75 7.89 -6.96
CA LEU A 129 -22.85 7.54 -5.87
C LEU A 129 -22.36 8.80 -5.17
N ARG A 130 -22.53 8.90 -3.86
CA ARG A 130 -21.85 9.89 -3.04
C ARG A 130 -20.48 9.36 -2.64
N LEU A 131 -19.45 10.13 -2.95
CA LEU A 131 -18.04 9.82 -2.72
C LEU A 131 -17.53 10.71 -1.59
N GLU A 132 -17.45 10.15 -0.41
CA GLU A 132 -17.02 10.82 0.80
C GLU A 132 -15.51 10.66 1.00
N SER A 133 -14.88 11.80 1.31
CA SER A 133 -13.48 11.86 1.73
C SER A 133 -13.36 11.51 3.21
N ILE A 134 -12.28 10.84 3.61
CA ILE A 134 -12.00 10.67 5.06
C ILE A 134 -11.44 11.97 5.65
N ASN A 135 -10.66 12.69 4.85
CA ASN A 135 -10.16 14.00 5.22
C ASN A 135 -11.32 15.02 5.18
N PRO A 136 -11.67 15.65 6.31
CA PRO A 136 -12.81 16.56 6.41
C PRO A 136 -12.63 17.90 5.67
N ASP A 137 -11.41 18.21 5.22
CA ASP A 137 -11.13 19.42 4.44
C ASP A 137 -11.67 19.34 3.00
N TYR A 138 -12.16 18.16 2.59
CA TYR A 138 -12.72 17.89 1.28
C TYR A 138 -14.21 17.69 1.36
N GLU A 139 -14.95 18.38 0.50
CA GLU A 139 -16.37 18.14 0.30
C GLU A 139 -16.62 16.79 -0.39
N ASP A 140 -17.81 16.24 -0.15
CA ASP A 140 -18.28 15.05 -0.83
C ASP A 140 -18.45 15.34 -2.33
N LEU A 141 -18.05 14.38 -3.15
CA LEU A 141 -18.32 14.40 -4.59
C LEU A 141 -19.58 13.57 -4.87
N PHE A 142 -20.33 13.94 -5.89
CA PHE A 142 -21.48 13.17 -6.33
C PHE A 142 -21.28 12.72 -7.77
N ALA A 143 -21.28 11.41 -8.00
CA ALA A 143 -21.14 10.79 -9.31
C ALA A 143 -22.49 10.27 -9.79
N PRO A 144 -23.18 10.99 -10.69
CA PRO A 144 -24.49 10.59 -11.21
C PRO A 144 -24.42 9.25 -11.94
N TYR A 145 -25.50 8.45 -11.89
CA TYR A 145 -25.53 7.19 -12.64
C TYR A 145 -25.49 7.37 -14.17
N GLU A 146 -25.93 8.52 -14.67
CA GLU A 146 -25.82 8.88 -16.10
C GLU A 146 -24.38 8.93 -16.61
N ASP A 147 -23.42 9.30 -15.74
CA ASP A 147 -21.99 9.33 -16.03
C ASP A 147 -21.34 7.93 -15.99
N GLN A 148 -22.12 6.90 -15.66
CA GLN A 148 -21.69 5.50 -15.58
C GLN A 148 -20.42 5.28 -14.72
N PRO A 149 -20.39 5.74 -13.45
CA PRO A 149 -19.27 5.48 -12.56
C PRO A 149 -19.11 3.98 -12.34
N THR A 150 -17.86 3.50 -12.39
CA THR A 150 -17.54 2.08 -12.32
C THR A 150 -16.73 1.78 -11.06
N ILE A 151 -17.25 0.90 -10.20
CA ILE A 151 -16.48 0.35 -9.08
C ILE A 151 -15.44 -0.62 -9.63
N VAL A 152 -14.18 -0.38 -9.29
CA VAL A 152 -13.05 -1.22 -9.68
C VAL A 152 -12.82 -2.32 -8.65
N GLY A 153 -12.93 -1.98 -7.36
CA GLY A 153 -12.80 -2.95 -6.27
C GLY A 153 -12.92 -2.32 -4.89
N ILE A 154 -13.18 -3.17 -3.90
CA ILE A 154 -13.19 -2.76 -2.48
C ILE A 154 -11.76 -2.74 -1.94
N VAL A 155 -11.42 -1.71 -1.16
CA VAL A 155 -10.12 -1.58 -0.51
C VAL A 155 -10.11 -2.39 0.78
N VAL A 156 -9.28 -3.43 0.80
CA VAL A 156 -9.17 -4.39 1.92
C VAL A 156 -7.98 -4.12 2.84
N GLY A 157 -7.03 -3.30 2.39
CA GLY A 157 -5.84 -2.96 3.16
C GLY A 157 -5.10 -1.77 2.55
N HIS A 158 -4.10 -1.29 3.28
CA HIS A 158 -3.14 -0.33 2.78
C HIS A 158 -1.82 -0.46 3.55
N PHE A 159 -0.73 0.03 2.98
CA PHE A 159 0.55 0.10 3.66
C PHE A 159 1.46 1.18 3.07
N LEU A 160 2.44 1.63 3.86
CA LEU A 160 3.58 2.38 3.34
C LEU A 160 4.70 1.38 3.02
N PRO A 161 5.21 1.37 1.78
CA PRO A 161 6.31 0.50 1.41
C PRO A 161 7.54 0.66 2.30
N ILE A 162 8.24 -0.45 2.53
CA ILE A 162 9.53 -0.47 3.22
C ILE A 162 10.62 -0.31 2.16
N GLU A 163 11.47 0.71 2.34
CA GLU A 163 12.68 0.87 1.52
C GLU A 163 13.63 -0.31 1.77
N VAL A 164 14.08 -0.95 0.68
CA VAL A 164 15.01 -2.09 0.68
C VAL A 164 16.31 -1.75 -0.03
#